data_AF-A0A7K7KVM6-F1
#
_entry.id   AF-A0A7K7KVM6-F1
#
_cell.length_a   1.000
_cell.length_b   1.000
_cell.length_c   1.000
_cell.angle_alpha   90.00
_cell.angle_beta   90.00
_cell.angle_gamma   90.00
#
_symmetry.space_group_name_H-M   'P 1'
#
loop_
_entity.id
_entity.type
_entity.pdbx_description
1 polymer ?
#
loop_
_entity_poly.entity_id
_entity_poly.type
_entity_poly.pdbx_seq_one_letter_code
_entity_poly.pdbx_strand_id
1 'polypeptide(L)'
;PIQVEFRDLPPDIALQMLKPEGALHILQDLDNLSAPHNVSYHLLAGSLLPRKKFLAVGLSSVRRPHGYYLPATLTSLFKQSTKEELQEMVVVVHLADTDPGWNARVAADITRKFAHRILLGQLLLIHAPQEFYPTLEGLKRNYNDPEERVKFRSKQNVDYAFLLAFAANLSSYYLMIEDDVWSAKSFFTAIRKAVASQEGTTWATLEFSKLGYIGKLYRSSDLPRLARFLLLFYQEMPCDWLLVYFRLLLTQKDVIRFKPSLFQHMGLYSSFQGTVNRLEDDEFEADAVDLPDNPPAALFTSMTVFENYEPLKAYSASGGYFWGKNPEDGSTFCIVFQQPARITRVRVRTGSDERQGDFLHAGVLELGRRRRADGRDCSAYITMGTFEKGLFERRGLEKGVPGPVECVRIRVTKGQSEWLIIQSIDIWTAADS
;
A
#
# COMPACT_ATOMS: atom_id res chain seq x y z
N PRO A 1 18.89 54.93 -24.25
CA PRO A 1 19.65 54.63 -25.49
C PRO A 1 19.74 53.11 -25.68
N ILE A 2 19.15 52.43 -26.67
CA ILE A 2 18.74 52.72 -28.04
C ILE A 2 17.58 51.73 -28.34
N GLN A 3 16.59 52.14 -29.14
CA GLN A 3 15.52 51.30 -29.69
C GLN A 3 16.07 50.20 -30.62
N VAL A 4 15.41 49.03 -30.64
CA VAL A 4 15.42 48.16 -31.82
C VAL A 4 13.96 47.84 -32.16
N GLU A 5 13.54 48.28 -33.36
CA GLU A 5 12.24 48.05 -33.97
C GLU A 5 12.01 46.56 -34.29
N PHE A 6 10.81 46.05 -34.02
CA PHE A 6 10.29 44.89 -34.73
C PHE A 6 9.57 45.37 -35.98
N ARG A 7 10.16 45.09 -37.15
CA ARG A 7 9.51 45.25 -38.46
C ARG A 7 8.33 44.29 -38.57
N ASP A 8 7.20 44.84 -39.00
CA ASP A 8 6.00 44.14 -39.42
C ASP A 8 6.29 43.03 -40.45
N LEU A 9 5.91 41.79 -40.12
CA LEU A 9 5.69 40.74 -41.13
C LEU A 9 4.17 40.61 -41.35
N PRO A 10 3.70 40.42 -42.61
CA PRO A 10 2.27 40.37 -42.90
C PRO A 10 1.58 39.18 -42.22
N PRO A 11 0.28 39.30 -41.86
CA PRO A 11 -0.48 38.26 -41.14
C PRO A 11 -0.55 36.91 -41.87
N ASP A 12 -0.29 36.91 -43.19
CA ASP A 12 -0.57 35.76 -44.05
C ASP A 12 0.52 34.69 -44.07
N ILE A 13 1.69 34.93 -43.44
CA ILE A 13 2.76 33.91 -43.31
C ILE A 13 2.70 33.17 -41.97
N ALA A 14 2.11 33.79 -40.93
CA ALA A 14 1.94 33.14 -39.62
C ALA A 14 0.84 32.05 -39.63
N LEU A 15 -0.09 32.12 -40.58
CA LEU A 15 -1.20 31.15 -40.69
C LEU A 15 -0.84 29.85 -41.45
N GLN A 16 0.36 29.73 -42.02
CA GLN A 16 0.76 28.53 -42.78
C GLN A 16 1.64 27.53 -41.99
N MET A 17 1.93 27.80 -40.72
CA MET A 17 2.77 26.92 -39.87
C MET A 17 2.01 26.19 -38.76
N LEU A 18 0.70 26.39 -38.61
CA LEU A 18 -0.14 25.64 -37.70
C LEU A 18 -0.92 24.58 -38.48
N LYS A 19 -0.30 23.40 -38.70
CA LYS A 19 -1.06 22.20 -39.05
C LYS A 19 -1.97 21.85 -37.87
N PRO A 20 -3.30 21.84 -38.01
CA PRO A 20 -4.23 21.68 -36.90
C PRO A 20 -4.57 20.21 -36.59
N GLU A 21 -3.89 19.23 -37.20
CA GLU A 21 -4.22 17.82 -37.03
C GLU A 21 -3.98 17.34 -35.57
N GLY A 22 -2.91 17.79 -34.92
CA GLY A 22 -2.62 17.40 -33.53
C GLY A 22 -3.53 18.06 -32.47
N ALA A 23 -3.99 19.28 -32.71
CA ALA A 23 -4.83 20.01 -31.75
C ALA A 23 -6.29 19.54 -31.78
N LEU A 24 -6.80 19.13 -32.96
CA LEU A 24 -8.15 18.56 -33.09
C LEU A 24 -8.26 17.19 -32.42
N HIS A 25 -7.21 16.37 -32.51
CA HIS A 25 -7.16 15.08 -31.81
C HIS A 25 -7.15 15.24 -30.28
N ILE A 26 -6.38 16.18 -29.75
CA ILE A 26 -6.33 16.45 -28.30
C ILE A 26 -7.70 16.91 -27.75
N LEU A 27 -8.43 17.72 -28.52
CA LEU A 27 -9.77 18.19 -28.12
C LEU A 27 -10.82 17.07 -28.18
N GLN A 28 -10.75 16.16 -29.16
CA GLN A 28 -11.61 14.98 -29.22
C GLN A 28 -11.29 13.97 -28.10
N ASP A 29 -10.02 13.83 -27.72
CA ASP A 29 -9.61 12.97 -26.61
C ASP A 29 -10.09 13.50 -25.25
N LEU A 30 -10.11 14.82 -25.06
CA LEU A 30 -10.62 15.45 -23.82
C LEU A 30 -12.11 15.17 -23.59
N ASP A 31 -12.94 15.11 -24.64
CA ASP A 31 -14.35 14.74 -24.53
C ASP A 31 -14.53 13.25 -24.16
N ASN A 32 -13.65 12.36 -24.65
CA ASN A 32 -13.66 10.92 -24.29
C ASN A 32 -13.07 10.63 -22.89
N LEU A 33 -12.17 11.48 -22.39
CA LEU A 33 -11.56 11.35 -21.04
C LEU A 33 -12.52 11.71 -19.90
N SER A 34 -13.68 12.30 -20.20
CA SER A 34 -14.59 12.88 -19.22
C SER A 34 -15.40 11.87 -18.39
N ALA A 35 -15.45 10.58 -18.77
CA ALA A 35 -16.09 9.55 -17.95
C ALA A 35 -15.52 8.13 -18.17
N PRO A 36 -14.69 7.59 -17.26
CA PRO A 36 -14.37 6.15 -17.24
C PRO A 36 -15.60 5.26 -16.98
N HIS A 37 -16.79 5.84 -16.77
CA HIS A 37 -18.05 5.11 -16.63
C HIS A 37 -18.64 4.62 -17.96
N ASN A 38 -18.12 5.07 -19.11
CA ASN A 38 -18.63 4.69 -20.44
C ASN A 38 -17.82 3.56 -21.12
N VAL A 39 -16.81 3.00 -20.45
CA VAL A 39 -16.07 1.86 -21.00
C VAL A 39 -16.95 0.61 -20.90
N SER A 40 -17.20 -0.03 -22.04
CA SER A 40 -17.88 -1.33 -22.08
C SER A 40 -16.85 -2.44 -21.91
N TYR A 41 -16.94 -3.18 -20.82
CA TYR A 41 -16.00 -4.27 -20.52
C TYR A 41 -16.52 -5.61 -21.03
N HIS A 42 -15.63 -6.41 -21.60
CA HIS A 42 -15.89 -7.82 -21.85
C HIS A 42 -15.58 -8.61 -20.58
N LEU A 43 -16.62 -9.16 -19.94
CA LEU A 43 -16.47 -10.11 -18.84
C LEU A 43 -16.16 -11.50 -19.43
N LEU A 44 -14.88 -11.85 -19.47
CA LEU A 44 -14.39 -13.09 -20.08
C LEU A 44 -14.64 -14.31 -19.20
N ALA A 45 -14.65 -14.15 -17.87
CA ALA A 45 -15.01 -15.19 -16.92
C ALA A 45 -15.45 -14.62 -15.57
N GLY A 46 -16.34 -15.35 -14.90
CA GLY A 46 -16.89 -14.99 -13.59
C GLY A 46 -18.23 -14.29 -13.68
N SER A 47 -18.76 -13.89 -12.53
CA SER A 47 -20.02 -13.15 -12.43
C SER A 47 -19.93 -12.10 -11.34
N LEU A 48 -20.55 -10.95 -11.57
CA LEU A 48 -20.61 -9.88 -10.58
C LEU A 48 -21.59 -10.28 -9.47
N LEU A 49 -21.12 -10.18 -8.23
CA LEU A 49 -21.94 -10.45 -7.06
C LEU A 49 -22.57 -9.15 -6.54
N PRO A 50 -23.83 -9.18 -6.08
CA PRO A 50 -24.54 -7.97 -5.61
C PRO A 50 -23.98 -7.41 -4.29
N ARG A 51 -23.24 -8.21 -3.52
CA ARG A 51 -22.68 -7.81 -2.23
C ARG A 51 -21.24 -7.33 -2.40
N LYS A 52 -20.96 -6.10 -1.95
CA LYS A 52 -19.59 -5.57 -1.85
C LYS A 52 -18.76 -6.45 -0.90
N LYS A 53 -17.56 -6.80 -1.36
CA LYS A 53 -16.54 -7.52 -0.58
C LYS A 53 -15.74 -6.57 0.30
N PHE A 54 -14.90 -7.09 1.19
CA PHE A 54 -13.94 -6.26 1.90
C PHE A 54 -12.84 -5.77 0.95
N LEU A 55 -12.21 -6.69 0.22
CA LEU A 55 -11.04 -6.41 -0.63
C LEU A 55 -11.26 -6.83 -2.09
N ALA A 56 -10.92 -5.96 -3.02
CA ALA A 56 -10.68 -6.31 -4.41
C ALA A 56 -9.17 -6.27 -4.68
N VAL A 57 -8.61 -7.31 -5.28
CA VAL A 57 -7.20 -7.35 -5.69
C VAL A 57 -7.15 -7.25 -7.21
N GLY A 58 -6.59 -6.16 -7.74
CA GLY A 58 -6.54 -5.90 -9.17
C GLY A 58 -5.12 -6.04 -9.73
N LEU A 59 -5.02 -6.73 -10.87
CA LEU A 59 -3.81 -6.81 -11.69
C LEU A 59 -4.15 -6.75 -13.18
N SER A 60 -3.25 -6.18 -13.96
CA SER A 60 -3.29 -6.21 -15.43
C SER A 60 -2.24 -7.18 -15.96
N SER A 61 -2.59 -7.97 -16.97
CA SER A 61 -1.66 -8.91 -17.60
C SER A 61 -1.61 -8.69 -19.11
N VAL A 62 -0.40 -8.67 -19.64
CA VAL A 62 -0.08 -8.55 -21.07
C VAL A 62 0.88 -9.66 -21.48
N ARG A 63 0.97 -9.95 -22.77
CA ARG A 63 1.91 -10.94 -23.29
C ARG A 63 3.33 -10.47 -23.05
N ARG A 64 4.10 -11.30 -22.35
CA ARG A 64 5.53 -11.07 -22.13
C ARG A 64 6.35 -11.81 -23.19
N PRO A 65 7.53 -11.28 -23.59
CA PRO A 65 8.47 -12.03 -24.42
C PRO A 65 8.99 -13.30 -23.74
N HIS A 66 9.18 -13.23 -22.42
CA HIS A 66 9.68 -14.33 -21.59
C HIS A 66 8.81 -14.51 -20.36
N GLY A 67 8.47 -15.77 -20.05
CA GLY A 67 7.71 -16.14 -18.87
C GLY A 67 6.20 -15.92 -18.99
N TYR A 68 5.46 -16.63 -18.15
CA TYR A 68 4.01 -16.49 -17.98
C TYR A 68 3.69 -16.67 -16.50
N TYR A 69 3.68 -15.56 -15.77
CA TYR A 69 3.66 -15.54 -14.30
C TYR A 69 2.26 -15.50 -13.70
N LEU A 70 1.26 -15.03 -14.46
CA LEU A 70 -0.12 -14.87 -13.99
C LEU A 70 -0.68 -16.10 -13.22
N PRO A 71 -0.52 -17.36 -13.68
CA PRO A 71 -1.00 -18.51 -12.92
C PRO A 71 -0.29 -18.70 -11.58
N ALA A 72 1.00 -18.36 -11.48
CA ALA A 72 1.76 -18.47 -10.24
C ALA A 72 1.29 -17.40 -9.24
N THR A 73 1.12 -16.16 -9.69
CA THR A 73 0.56 -15.05 -8.90
C THR A 73 -0.82 -15.39 -8.35
N LEU A 74 -1.75 -15.84 -9.20
CA LEU A 74 -3.09 -16.27 -8.77
C LEU A 74 -3.03 -17.44 -7.79
N THR A 75 -2.15 -18.42 -8.04
CA THR A 75 -1.95 -19.53 -7.12
C THR A 75 -1.47 -19.05 -5.75
N SER A 76 -0.54 -18.10 -5.71
CA SER A 76 -0.05 -17.49 -4.46
C SER A 76 -1.19 -16.85 -3.68
N LEU A 77 -1.93 -15.93 -4.29
CA LEU A 77 -3.04 -15.21 -3.65
C LEU A 77 -4.05 -16.17 -3.02
N PHE A 78 -4.46 -17.20 -3.77
CA PHE A 78 -5.49 -18.13 -3.30
C PHE A 78 -4.99 -19.16 -2.29
N LYS A 79 -3.71 -19.57 -2.35
CA LYS A 79 -3.14 -20.51 -1.38
C LYS A 79 -2.79 -19.82 -0.06
N GLN A 80 -2.44 -18.54 -0.10
CA GLN A 80 -2.04 -17.76 1.07
C GLN A 80 -3.22 -17.12 1.81
N SER A 81 -4.45 -17.36 1.33
CA SER A 81 -5.69 -16.90 1.96
C SER A 81 -6.46 -18.08 2.55
N THR A 82 -7.04 -17.87 3.73
CA THR A 82 -7.99 -18.78 4.37
C THR A 82 -9.35 -18.76 3.66
N LYS A 83 -10.23 -19.71 4.00
CA LYS A 83 -11.56 -19.82 3.38
C LYS A 83 -12.42 -18.58 3.69
N GLU A 84 -12.30 -18.06 4.89
CA GLU A 84 -13.02 -16.89 5.41
C GLU A 84 -12.55 -15.61 4.70
N GLU A 85 -11.23 -15.45 4.53
CA GLU A 85 -10.67 -14.33 3.76
C GLU A 85 -11.11 -14.37 2.29
N LEU A 86 -11.12 -15.56 1.67
CA LEU A 86 -11.58 -15.75 0.30
C LEU A 86 -13.07 -15.45 0.10
N GLN A 87 -13.90 -15.52 1.14
CA GLN A 87 -15.31 -15.11 1.04
C GLN A 87 -15.47 -13.59 0.98
N GLU A 88 -14.49 -12.85 1.49
CA GLU A 88 -14.47 -11.40 1.60
C GLU A 88 -13.49 -10.74 0.60
N MET A 89 -12.97 -11.53 -0.35
CA MET A 89 -12.04 -11.09 -1.40
C MET A 89 -12.56 -11.42 -2.80
N VAL A 90 -12.28 -10.54 -3.76
CA VAL A 90 -12.40 -10.80 -5.19
C VAL A 90 -11.12 -10.40 -5.91
N VAL A 91 -10.57 -11.28 -6.74
CA VAL A 91 -9.43 -10.96 -7.61
C VAL A 91 -9.95 -10.58 -8.99
N VAL A 92 -9.48 -9.45 -9.54
CA VAL A 92 -9.86 -8.96 -10.86
C VAL A 92 -8.61 -8.90 -11.73
N VAL A 93 -8.63 -9.66 -12.81
CA VAL A 93 -7.54 -9.68 -13.79
C VAL A 93 -8.02 -8.98 -15.05
N HIS A 94 -7.37 -7.87 -15.39
CA HIS A 94 -7.52 -7.22 -16.69
C HIS A 94 -6.55 -7.86 -17.69
N LEU A 95 -7.08 -8.65 -18.63
CA LEU A 95 -6.31 -9.14 -19.77
C LEU A 95 -6.20 -8.01 -20.78
N ALA A 96 -5.08 -7.29 -20.72
CA ALA A 96 -4.91 -6.00 -21.38
C ALA A 96 -4.05 -6.10 -22.65
N ASP A 97 -3.77 -7.29 -23.17
CA ASP A 97 -2.97 -7.42 -24.39
C ASP A 97 -3.74 -6.90 -25.61
N THR A 98 -3.01 -6.40 -26.61
CA THR A 98 -3.61 -5.93 -27.86
C THR A 98 -4.03 -7.07 -28.79
N ASP A 99 -3.52 -8.30 -28.60
CA ASP A 99 -3.95 -9.50 -29.34
C ASP A 99 -5.20 -10.13 -28.67
N PRO A 100 -6.41 -10.00 -29.26
CA PRO A 100 -7.62 -10.58 -28.69
C PRO A 100 -7.55 -12.12 -28.64
N GLY A 101 -6.82 -12.74 -29.57
CA GLY A 101 -6.60 -14.17 -29.59
C GLY A 101 -5.73 -14.63 -28.40
N TRP A 102 -4.74 -13.82 -28.01
CA TRP A 102 -3.97 -14.10 -26.79
C TRP A 102 -4.84 -13.96 -25.55
N ASN A 103 -5.63 -12.89 -25.44
CA ASN A 103 -6.56 -12.69 -24.33
C ASN A 103 -7.54 -13.87 -24.20
N ALA A 104 -8.12 -14.33 -25.31
CA ALA A 104 -9.03 -15.48 -25.31
C ALA A 104 -8.34 -16.78 -24.85
N ARG A 105 -7.12 -17.05 -25.32
CA ARG A 105 -6.34 -18.24 -24.90
C ARG A 105 -6.00 -18.21 -23.42
N VAL A 106 -5.57 -17.05 -22.90
CA VAL A 106 -5.26 -16.85 -21.48
C VAL A 106 -6.53 -17.00 -20.64
N ALA A 107 -7.64 -16.38 -21.06
CA ALA A 107 -8.92 -16.52 -20.38
C ALA A 107 -9.36 -17.99 -20.28
N ALA A 108 -9.23 -18.77 -21.35
CA ALA A 108 -9.55 -20.20 -21.34
C ALA A 108 -8.64 -21.00 -20.40
N ASP A 109 -7.32 -20.73 -20.41
CA ASP A 109 -6.36 -21.40 -19.52
C ASP A 109 -6.64 -21.10 -18.03
N ILE A 110 -6.84 -19.83 -17.69
CA ILE A 110 -7.15 -19.40 -16.32
C ILE A 110 -8.51 -19.94 -15.89
N THR A 111 -9.51 -19.92 -16.77
CA THR A 111 -10.84 -20.48 -16.48
C THR A 111 -10.76 -21.96 -16.12
N ARG A 112 -9.98 -22.73 -16.88
CA ARG A 112 -9.75 -24.15 -16.60
C ARG A 112 -9.02 -24.36 -15.27
N LYS A 113 -7.94 -23.62 -15.00
CA LYS A 113 -7.10 -23.79 -13.80
C LYS A 113 -7.77 -23.33 -12.51
N PHE A 114 -8.60 -22.28 -12.58
CA PHE A 114 -9.20 -21.62 -11.42
C PHE A 114 -10.73 -21.66 -11.44
N ALA A 115 -11.32 -22.65 -12.13
CA ALA A 115 -12.78 -22.81 -12.29
C ALA A 115 -13.55 -22.67 -10.97
N HIS A 116 -13.07 -23.32 -9.90
CA HIS A 116 -13.68 -23.23 -8.58
C HIS A 116 -13.69 -21.80 -8.01
N ARG A 117 -12.62 -21.02 -8.20
CA ARG A 117 -12.54 -19.63 -7.74
C ARG A 117 -13.50 -18.74 -8.54
N ILE A 118 -13.62 -18.98 -9.84
CA ILE A 118 -14.54 -18.25 -10.72
C ILE A 118 -16.00 -18.54 -10.35
N LEU A 119 -16.36 -19.81 -10.13
CA LEU A 119 -17.71 -20.22 -9.74
C LEU A 119 -18.14 -19.63 -8.39
N LEU A 120 -17.21 -19.46 -7.46
CA LEU A 120 -17.46 -18.81 -6.16
C LEU A 120 -17.46 -17.28 -6.23
N GLY A 121 -17.25 -16.67 -7.41
CA GLY A 121 -17.15 -15.22 -7.57
C GLY A 121 -15.90 -14.61 -6.91
N GLN A 122 -14.84 -15.41 -6.76
CA GLN A 122 -13.55 -15.00 -6.15
C GLN A 122 -12.53 -14.55 -7.20
N LEU A 123 -12.80 -14.79 -8.49
CA LEU A 123 -11.96 -14.39 -9.61
C LEU A 123 -12.82 -13.89 -10.77
N LEU A 124 -12.48 -12.72 -11.28
CA LEU A 124 -13.07 -12.11 -12.47
C LEU A 124 -11.98 -11.88 -13.52
N LEU A 125 -12.28 -12.25 -14.78
CA LEU A 125 -11.43 -11.95 -15.92
C LEU A 125 -12.16 -10.93 -16.79
N ILE A 126 -11.53 -9.79 -17.02
CA ILE A 126 -12.09 -8.70 -17.82
C ILE A 126 -11.15 -8.32 -18.95
N HIS A 127 -11.70 -7.71 -19.98
CA HIS A 127 -10.96 -7.05 -21.04
C HIS A 127 -11.65 -5.74 -21.40
N ALA A 128 -10.87 -4.65 -21.46
CA ALA A 128 -11.32 -3.39 -22.02
C ALA A 128 -10.95 -3.36 -23.52
N PRO A 129 -11.93 -3.24 -24.42
CA PRO A 129 -11.67 -3.20 -25.86
C PRO A 129 -10.82 -2.00 -26.28
N GLN A 130 -10.00 -2.19 -27.33
CA GLN A 130 -9.03 -1.18 -27.78
C GLN A 130 -9.69 0.11 -28.29
N GLU A 131 -10.92 0.04 -28.79
CA GLU A 131 -11.68 1.21 -29.25
C GLU A 131 -11.96 2.24 -28.14
N PHE A 132 -11.85 1.84 -26.86
CA PHE A 132 -11.98 2.77 -25.74
C PHE A 132 -10.64 3.40 -25.32
N TYR A 133 -9.50 2.91 -25.81
CA TYR A 133 -8.20 3.48 -25.48
C TYR A 133 -8.03 4.85 -26.16
N PRO A 134 -7.48 5.86 -25.46
CA PRO A 134 -7.07 7.10 -26.10
C PRO A 134 -5.90 6.83 -27.05
N THR A 135 -5.59 7.78 -27.94
CA THR A 135 -4.51 7.57 -28.91
C THR A 135 -3.18 7.27 -28.21
N LEU A 136 -2.50 6.22 -28.68
CA LEU A 136 -1.17 5.80 -28.23
C LEU A 136 -0.10 6.15 -29.28
N GLU A 137 -0.43 7.01 -30.22
CA GLU A 137 0.44 7.53 -31.27
C GLU A 137 0.74 9.01 -31.02
N GLY A 138 1.91 9.49 -31.46
CA GLY A 138 2.28 10.90 -31.29
C GLY A 138 2.48 11.35 -29.83
N LEU A 139 2.75 10.41 -28.92
CA LEU A 139 2.86 10.65 -27.48
C LEU A 139 4.02 11.59 -27.12
N LYS A 140 3.81 12.39 -26.07
CA LYS A 140 4.84 13.30 -25.53
C LYS A 140 6.08 12.53 -25.02
N ARG A 141 7.26 13.01 -25.41
CA ARG A 141 8.56 12.42 -25.04
C ARG A 141 9.27 13.21 -23.94
N ASN A 142 8.57 13.46 -22.83
CA ASN A 142 9.03 14.31 -21.72
C ASN A 142 10.37 13.89 -21.09
N TYR A 143 10.76 12.62 -21.21
CA TYR A 143 11.97 12.06 -20.58
C TYR A 143 12.99 11.51 -21.59
N ASN A 144 12.84 11.84 -22.88
CA ASN A 144 13.68 11.32 -23.97
C ASN A 144 13.73 9.78 -24.07
N ASP A 145 12.75 9.09 -23.48
CA ASP A 145 12.58 7.66 -23.65
C ASP A 145 12.35 7.28 -25.13
N PRO A 146 12.76 6.07 -25.55
CA PRO A 146 12.37 5.51 -26.85
C PRO A 146 10.85 5.49 -27.01
N GLU A 147 10.37 5.69 -28.24
CA GLU A 147 8.94 5.76 -28.55
C GLU A 147 8.16 4.54 -28.04
N GLU A 148 8.70 3.33 -28.26
CA GLU A 148 8.11 2.08 -27.75
C GLU A 148 7.96 2.07 -26.23
N ARG A 149 8.92 2.64 -25.50
CA ARG A 149 8.86 2.73 -24.04
C ARG A 149 7.79 3.73 -23.60
N VAL A 150 7.69 4.86 -24.30
CA VAL A 150 6.64 5.87 -24.07
C VAL A 150 5.26 5.28 -24.33
N LYS A 151 5.10 4.56 -25.43
CA LYS A 151 3.86 3.85 -25.78
C LYS A 151 3.49 2.82 -24.72
N PHE A 152 4.45 2.00 -24.30
CA PHE A 152 4.24 1.00 -23.27
C PHE A 152 3.80 1.59 -21.93
N ARG A 153 4.54 2.58 -21.39
CA ARG A 153 4.17 3.21 -20.10
C ARG A 153 2.83 3.96 -20.18
N SER A 154 2.52 4.57 -21.32
CA SER A 154 1.27 5.32 -21.50
C SER A 154 0.08 4.37 -21.59
N LYS A 155 0.22 3.25 -22.32
CA LYS A 155 -0.78 2.18 -22.35
C LYS A 155 -1.00 1.60 -20.95
N GLN A 156 0.07 1.37 -20.20
CA GLN A 156 -0.03 0.82 -18.84
C GLN A 156 -0.84 1.73 -17.90
N ASN A 157 -0.72 3.05 -18.01
CA ASN A 157 -1.58 3.99 -17.27
C ASN A 157 -3.06 3.79 -17.60
N VAL A 158 -3.39 3.63 -18.88
CA VAL A 158 -4.76 3.37 -19.35
C VAL A 158 -5.26 2.00 -18.87
N ASP A 159 -4.43 0.95 -18.95
CA ASP A 159 -4.75 -0.40 -18.50
C ASP A 159 -5.18 -0.41 -17.02
N TYR A 160 -4.42 0.27 -16.17
CA TYR A 160 -4.74 0.40 -14.75
C TYR A 160 -5.94 1.30 -14.51
N ALA A 161 -6.10 2.39 -15.26
CA ALA A 161 -7.27 3.25 -15.12
C ALA A 161 -8.57 2.49 -15.41
N PHE A 162 -8.60 1.66 -16.45
CA PHE A 162 -9.75 0.82 -16.79
C PHE A 162 -10.00 -0.25 -15.74
N LEU A 163 -8.95 -0.88 -15.22
CA LEU A 163 -9.10 -1.84 -14.12
C LEU A 163 -9.66 -1.19 -12.85
N LEU A 164 -9.16 -0.01 -12.47
CA LEU A 164 -9.63 0.76 -11.33
C LEU A 164 -11.11 1.17 -11.48
N ALA A 165 -11.49 1.64 -12.66
CA ALA A 165 -12.86 2.03 -12.96
C ALA A 165 -13.84 0.85 -12.84
N PHE A 166 -13.46 -0.32 -13.36
CA PHE A 166 -14.26 -1.55 -13.21
C PHE A 166 -14.38 -1.98 -11.74
N ALA A 167 -13.29 -1.92 -10.98
CA ALA A 167 -13.23 -2.42 -9.61
C ALA A 167 -13.90 -1.52 -8.56
N ALA A 168 -14.22 -0.26 -8.90
CA ALA A 168 -14.67 0.78 -7.97
C ALA A 168 -15.86 0.40 -7.07
N ASN A 169 -16.73 -0.51 -7.54
CA ASN A 169 -17.93 -0.92 -6.81
C ASN A 169 -17.92 -2.37 -6.32
N LEU A 170 -16.81 -3.10 -6.46
CA LEU A 170 -16.74 -4.52 -6.08
C LEU A 170 -16.47 -4.74 -4.58
N SER A 171 -15.81 -3.79 -3.94
CA SER A 171 -15.31 -3.94 -2.57
C SER A 171 -15.29 -2.62 -1.81
N SER A 172 -14.92 -2.67 -0.52
CA SER A 172 -14.64 -1.49 0.30
C SER A 172 -13.23 -0.92 0.06
N TYR A 173 -12.26 -1.82 -0.17
CA TYR A 173 -10.86 -1.47 -0.44
C TYR A 173 -10.37 -2.16 -1.72
N TYR A 174 -9.45 -1.53 -2.42
CA TYR A 174 -8.81 -2.04 -3.62
C TYR A 174 -7.30 -2.10 -3.43
N LEU A 175 -6.71 -3.24 -3.73
CA LEU A 175 -5.27 -3.48 -3.72
C LEU A 175 -4.77 -3.62 -5.15
N MET A 176 -3.82 -2.76 -5.54
CA MET A 176 -3.10 -2.84 -6.81
C MET A 176 -1.86 -3.74 -6.67
N ILE A 177 -1.72 -4.72 -7.56
CA ILE A 177 -0.54 -5.58 -7.70
C ILE A 177 -0.24 -5.87 -9.18
N GLU A 178 0.89 -6.52 -9.45
CA GLU A 178 1.26 -7.01 -10.79
C GLU A 178 0.88 -8.48 -11.03
N ASP A 179 1.03 -8.94 -12.26
CA ASP A 179 0.81 -10.34 -12.66
C ASP A 179 2.00 -11.27 -12.38
N ASP A 180 3.09 -10.77 -11.79
CA ASP A 180 4.30 -11.48 -11.39
C ASP A 180 4.73 -11.19 -9.95
N VAL A 181 3.83 -11.45 -8.99
CA VAL A 181 4.11 -11.29 -7.55
C VAL A 181 3.79 -12.53 -6.73
N TRP A 182 4.60 -12.76 -5.69
CA TRP A 182 4.28 -13.62 -4.57
C TRP A 182 3.61 -12.81 -3.46
N SER A 183 2.54 -13.34 -2.87
CA SER A 183 1.94 -12.80 -1.65
C SER A 183 2.45 -13.53 -0.41
N ALA A 184 2.64 -12.79 0.69
CA ALA A 184 2.88 -13.34 2.01
C ALA A 184 1.65 -14.10 2.53
N LYS A 185 1.87 -15.04 3.43
CA LYS A 185 0.79 -15.78 4.08
C LYS A 185 -0.11 -14.85 4.89
N SER A 186 -1.43 -15.00 4.76
CA SER A 186 -2.44 -14.19 5.45
C SER A 186 -2.34 -12.68 5.16
N PHE A 187 -1.84 -12.29 3.97
CA PHE A 187 -1.74 -10.88 3.57
C PHE A 187 -3.08 -10.13 3.72
N PHE A 188 -4.20 -10.81 3.50
CA PHE A 188 -5.52 -10.22 3.63
C PHE A 188 -5.81 -9.80 5.07
N THR A 189 -5.55 -10.67 6.04
CA THR A 189 -5.66 -10.34 7.47
C THR A 189 -4.73 -9.19 7.84
N ALA A 190 -3.49 -9.19 7.34
CA ALA A 190 -2.55 -8.10 7.55
C ALA A 190 -3.09 -6.75 7.05
N ILE A 191 -3.63 -6.71 5.83
CA ILE A 191 -4.30 -5.54 5.25
C ILE A 191 -5.48 -5.10 6.12
N ARG A 192 -6.30 -6.04 6.59
CA ARG A 192 -7.46 -5.74 7.44
C ARG A 192 -7.04 -5.08 8.76
N LYS A 193 -6.00 -5.61 9.42
CA LYS A 193 -5.42 -5.00 10.64
C LYS A 193 -4.85 -3.61 10.35
N ALA A 194 -4.12 -3.47 9.25
CA ALA A 194 -3.56 -2.19 8.83
C ALA A 194 -4.64 -1.13 8.64
N VAL A 195 -5.73 -1.47 7.93
CA VAL A 195 -6.89 -0.58 7.76
C VAL A 195 -7.53 -0.21 9.10
N ALA A 196 -7.74 -1.19 9.99
CA ALA A 196 -8.33 -0.96 11.30
C ALA A 196 -7.46 -0.03 12.18
N SER A 197 -6.13 -0.14 12.10
CA SER A 197 -5.23 0.77 12.82
C SER A 197 -5.24 2.22 12.28
N GLN A 198 -5.82 2.44 11.09
CA GLN A 198 -6.02 3.76 10.48
C GLN A 198 -7.47 4.26 10.63
N GLU A 199 -8.25 3.66 11.52
CA GLU A 199 -9.60 4.14 11.81
C GLU A 199 -9.54 5.56 12.42
N GLY A 200 -10.39 6.46 11.91
CA GLY A 200 -10.39 7.88 12.30
C GLY A 200 -9.30 8.74 11.63
N THR A 201 -8.38 8.16 10.85
CA THR A 201 -7.38 8.94 10.09
C THR A 201 -7.80 9.12 8.62
N THR A 202 -7.25 10.16 7.99
CA THR A 202 -7.41 10.39 6.55
C THR A 202 -6.12 10.00 5.84
N TRP A 203 -6.24 9.15 4.83
CA TRP A 203 -5.13 8.69 3.99
C TRP A 203 -5.62 8.51 2.55
N ALA A 204 -4.75 8.79 1.60
CA ALA A 204 -4.94 8.59 0.18
C ALA A 204 -4.46 7.20 -0.27
N THR A 205 -3.37 6.68 0.31
CA THR A 205 -2.80 5.37 -0.04
C THR A 205 -2.06 4.75 1.14
N LEU A 206 -2.29 3.45 1.36
CA LEU A 206 -1.45 2.62 2.25
C LEU A 206 -0.58 1.70 1.39
N GLU A 207 0.67 1.46 1.79
CA GLU A 207 1.62 0.66 1.03
C GLU A 207 2.02 -0.62 1.77
N PHE A 208 2.09 -1.74 1.05
CA PHE A 208 2.49 -3.07 1.55
C PHE A 208 3.69 -3.65 0.77
N SER A 209 4.38 -2.82 0.01
CA SER A 209 5.67 -3.09 -0.62
C SER A 209 6.38 -1.76 -0.91
N LYS A 210 7.72 -1.80 -1.02
CA LYS A 210 8.55 -0.69 -1.52
C LYS A 210 8.53 -0.59 -3.05
N LEU A 211 8.10 -1.64 -3.75
CA LEU A 211 8.29 -1.80 -5.18
C LEU A 211 7.19 -1.11 -5.98
N GLY A 212 7.51 0.07 -6.55
CA GLY A 212 6.68 0.74 -7.55
C GLY A 212 5.21 0.87 -7.11
N TYR A 213 4.29 0.34 -7.94
CA TYR A 213 2.84 0.29 -7.71
C TYR A 213 2.35 -1.05 -7.14
N ILE A 214 3.25 -1.97 -6.78
CA ILE A 214 2.89 -3.22 -6.08
C ILE A 214 2.47 -2.90 -4.65
N GLY A 215 1.38 -3.52 -4.20
CA GLY A 215 0.94 -3.44 -2.81
C GLY A 215 0.37 -2.07 -2.43
N LYS A 216 -0.20 -1.31 -3.38
CA LYS A 216 -0.86 -0.04 -3.09
C LYS A 216 -2.34 -0.26 -2.79
N LEU A 217 -2.77 0.12 -1.60
CA LEU A 217 -4.14 0.00 -1.15
C LEU A 217 -4.85 1.36 -1.18
N TYR A 218 -6.06 1.36 -1.73
CA TYR A 218 -6.95 2.52 -1.85
C TYR A 218 -8.33 2.19 -1.28
N ARG A 219 -9.05 3.22 -0.84
CA ARG A 219 -10.50 3.08 -0.62
C ARG A 219 -11.19 2.97 -1.97
N SER A 220 -12.14 2.05 -2.10
CA SER A 220 -12.81 1.85 -3.39
C SER A 220 -13.59 3.09 -3.87
N SER A 221 -14.01 3.95 -2.93
CA SER A 221 -14.63 5.25 -3.21
C SER A 221 -13.72 6.24 -3.94
N ASP A 222 -12.39 6.08 -3.84
CA ASP A 222 -11.42 6.97 -4.46
C ASP A 222 -10.98 6.49 -5.87
N LEU A 223 -11.31 5.24 -6.24
CA LEU A 223 -10.88 4.67 -7.54
C LEU A 223 -11.40 5.44 -8.75
N PRO A 224 -12.65 5.95 -8.80
CA PRO A 224 -13.09 6.76 -9.93
C PRO A 224 -12.22 8.01 -10.14
N ARG A 225 -11.75 8.64 -9.05
CA ARG A 225 -10.85 9.79 -9.10
C ARG A 225 -9.46 9.38 -9.56
N LEU A 226 -8.92 8.29 -9.01
CA LEU A 226 -7.60 7.77 -9.39
C LEU A 226 -7.57 7.33 -10.86
N ALA A 227 -8.62 6.63 -11.33
CA ALA A 227 -8.75 6.22 -12.73
C ALA A 227 -8.73 7.42 -13.68
N ARG A 228 -9.50 8.48 -13.38
CA ARG A 228 -9.48 9.73 -14.15
C ARG A 228 -8.11 10.41 -14.11
N PHE A 229 -7.44 10.40 -12.96
CA PHE A 229 -6.12 10.97 -12.83
C PHE A 229 -5.09 10.24 -13.72
N LEU A 230 -5.07 8.91 -13.69
CA LEU A 230 -4.18 8.12 -14.56
C LEU A 230 -4.50 8.32 -16.05
N LEU A 231 -5.77 8.41 -16.42
CA LEU A 231 -6.20 8.73 -17.79
C LEU A 231 -5.78 10.14 -18.20
N LEU A 232 -5.93 11.13 -17.34
CA LEU A 232 -5.60 12.52 -17.66
C LEU A 232 -4.10 12.70 -17.92
N PHE A 233 -3.26 11.98 -17.17
CA PHE A 233 -1.81 12.09 -17.24
C PHE A 233 -1.12 10.93 -17.94
N TYR A 234 -1.87 10.13 -18.72
CA TYR A 234 -1.36 8.88 -19.30
C TYR A 234 -0.14 9.09 -20.20
N GLN A 235 -0.07 10.22 -20.93
CA GLN A 235 1.07 10.57 -21.79
C GLN A 235 2.26 11.14 -20.99
N GLU A 236 2.00 11.71 -19.82
CA GLU A 236 2.96 12.58 -19.15
C GLU A 236 4.05 11.80 -18.43
N MET A 237 3.68 10.80 -17.62
CA MET A 237 4.60 10.09 -16.72
C MET A 237 4.27 8.60 -16.59
N PRO A 238 5.22 7.74 -16.19
CA PRO A 238 4.92 6.36 -15.80
C PRO A 238 3.94 6.26 -14.61
N CYS A 239 3.21 5.15 -14.50
CA CYS A 239 2.19 4.92 -13.47
C CYS A 239 2.73 5.11 -12.05
N ASP A 240 3.90 4.54 -11.74
CA ASP A 240 4.54 4.65 -10.42
C ASP A 240 4.68 6.10 -9.94
N TRP A 241 5.06 6.99 -10.86
CA TRP A 241 5.28 8.40 -10.55
C TRP A 241 3.96 9.12 -10.36
N LEU A 242 2.97 8.82 -11.22
CA LEU A 242 1.62 9.34 -11.08
C LEU A 242 1.00 8.99 -9.73
N LEU A 243 1.18 7.76 -9.23
CA LEU A 243 0.65 7.39 -7.91
C LEU A 243 1.27 8.23 -6.77
N VAL A 244 2.56 8.56 -6.87
CA VAL A 244 3.22 9.47 -5.91
C VAL A 244 2.56 10.85 -5.96
N TYR A 245 2.34 11.42 -7.14
CA TYR A 245 1.69 12.72 -7.29
C TYR A 245 0.24 12.70 -6.82
N PHE A 246 -0.51 11.64 -7.11
CA PHE A 246 -1.88 11.48 -6.63
C PHE A 246 -1.95 11.57 -5.10
N ARG A 247 -1.08 10.84 -4.40
CA ARG A 247 -0.97 10.87 -2.94
C ARG A 247 -0.64 12.28 -2.41
N LEU A 248 0.33 12.95 -3.04
CA LEU A 248 0.75 14.31 -2.66
C LEU A 248 -0.36 15.35 -2.86
N LEU A 249 -1.08 15.27 -3.98
CA LEU A 249 -2.19 16.17 -4.29
C LEU A 249 -3.37 15.99 -3.32
N LEU A 250 -3.55 14.79 -2.77
CA LEU A 250 -4.49 14.51 -1.69
C LEU A 250 -3.93 14.80 -0.30
N THR A 251 -2.88 15.62 -0.23
CA THR A 251 -2.27 16.16 1.00
C THR A 251 -1.61 15.12 1.90
N GLN A 252 -1.45 13.88 1.45
CA GLN A 252 -0.65 12.87 2.14
C GLN A 252 0.81 12.99 1.69
N LYS A 253 1.61 13.76 2.44
CA LYS A 253 3.04 13.93 2.17
C LYS A 253 3.82 12.65 2.45
N ASP A 254 3.58 12.06 3.62
CA ASP A 254 4.32 10.90 4.11
C ASP A 254 3.81 9.59 3.50
N VAL A 255 4.75 8.68 3.26
CA VAL A 255 4.44 7.30 2.88
C VAL A 255 4.00 6.54 4.13
N ILE A 256 2.79 5.97 4.10
CA ILE A 256 2.29 5.09 5.16
C ILE A 256 2.50 3.64 4.68
N ARG A 257 3.69 3.10 4.93
CA ARG A 257 4.10 1.76 4.47
C ARG A 257 4.17 0.76 5.61
N PHE A 258 3.35 -0.28 5.54
CA PHE A 258 3.32 -1.34 6.54
C PHE A 258 4.47 -2.32 6.35
N LYS A 259 5.09 -2.72 7.47
CA LYS A 259 6.16 -3.71 7.51
C LYS A 259 5.74 -4.96 8.30
N PRO A 260 6.24 -6.17 7.93
CA PRO A 260 7.00 -6.48 6.72
C PRO A 260 6.18 -6.30 5.43
N SER A 261 6.86 -6.20 4.30
CA SER A 261 6.22 -6.15 2.98
C SER A 261 5.43 -7.44 2.75
N LEU A 262 4.22 -7.31 2.18
CA LEU A 262 3.32 -8.45 1.94
C LEU A 262 3.44 -9.01 0.53
N PHE A 263 4.18 -8.35 -0.36
CA PHE A 263 4.31 -8.73 -1.76
C PHE A 263 5.75 -8.63 -2.24
N GLN A 264 6.17 -9.62 -3.02
CA GLN A 264 7.50 -9.72 -3.61
C GLN A 264 7.39 -9.97 -5.10
N HIS A 265 8.10 -9.18 -5.90
CA HIS A 265 8.19 -9.39 -7.35
C HIS A 265 8.93 -10.72 -7.64
N MET A 266 8.38 -11.54 -8.52
CA MET A 266 8.95 -12.85 -8.88
C MET A 266 9.43 -12.93 -10.33
N GLY A 267 9.11 -11.92 -11.16
CA GLY A 267 9.58 -11.85 -12.53
C GLY A 267 11.09 -11.66 -12.57
N LEU A 268 11.80 -12.50 -13.33
CA LEU A 268 13.22 -12.27 -13.63
C LEU A 268 13.38 -11.32 -14.83
N TYR A 269 12.33 -11.17 -15.64
CA TYR A 269 12.35 -10.39 -16.87
C TYR A 269 11.19 -9.39 -16.89
N SER A 270 11.51 -8.15 -17.25
CA SER A 270 10.55 -7.07 -17.45
C SER A 270 9.53 -7.45 -18.53
N SER A 271 8.28 -7.02 -18.31
CA SER A 271 7.22 -7.08 -19.33
C SER A 271 7.55 -6.23 -20.56
N PHE A 272 8.25 -5.11 -20.37
CA PHE A 272 8.84 -4.32 -21.44
C PHE A 272 10.17 -4.93 -21.91
N GLN A 273 10.22 -5.39 -23.16
CA GLN A 273 11.41 -5.90 -23.88
C GLN A 273 12.14 -7.10 -23.26
N GLY A 274 11.65 -7.67 -22.14
CA GLY A 274 12.25 -8.87 -21.56
C GLY A 274 13.63 -8.65 -20.94
N THR A 275 13.98 -7.43 -20.53
CA THR A 275 15.25 -7.15 -19.84
C THR A 275 15.28 -7.80 -18.46
N VAL A 276 16.44 -8.30 -18.02
CA VAL A 276 16.59 -8.88 -16.67
C VAL A 276 16.26 -7.81 -15.62
N ASN A 277 15.31 -8.12 -14.74
CA ASN A 277 14.88 -7.27 -13.64
C ASN A 277 14.89 -8.10 -12.35
N ARG A 278 15.75 -7.75 -11.40
CA ARG A 278 15.86 -8.42 -10.09
C ARG A 278 15.44 -7.45 -9.00
N LEU A 279 14.15 -7.11 -8.98
CA LEU A 279 13.58 -6.31 -7.91
C LEU A 279 13.29 -7.22 -6.72
N GLU A 280 14.00 -7.00 -5.62
CA GLU A 280 13.78 -7.65 -4.34
C GLU A 280 13.36 -6.59 -3.31
N ASP A 281 12.35 -6.92 -2.52
CA ASP A 281 11.91 -6.14 -1.36
C ASP A 281 12.56 -6.80 -0.13
N ASP A 282 13.59 -6.15 0.39
CA ASP A 282 14.37 -6.59 1.56
C ASP A 282 13.55 -6.71 2.84
N GLU A 283 12.34 -6.15 2.86
CA GLU A 283 11.40 -6.24 3.98
C GLU A 283 10.31 -7.29 3.76
N PHE A 284 10.35 -8.08 2.67
CA PHE A 284 9.36 -9.13 2.42
C PHE A 284 9.59 -10.36 3.30
N GLU A 285 8.56 -10.75 4.05
CA GLU A 285 8.56 -11.96 4.86
C GLU A 285 7.41 -12.89 4.44
N ALA A 286 7.75 -13.94 3.67
CA ALA A 286 6.77 -14.88 3.11
C ALA A 286 5.89 -15.56 4.19
N ASP A 287 6.49 -15.84 5.35
CA ASP A 287 5.89 -16.55 6.48
C ASP A 287 5.62 -15.61 7.68
N ALA A 288 5.24 -14.35 7.43
CA ALA A 288 4.80 -13.42 8.48
C ALA A 288 3.44 -13.86 9.10
N VAL A 289 3.44 -14.99 9.81
CA VAL A 289 2.23 -15.63 10.39
C VAL A 289 1.80 -14.96 11.70
N ASP A 290 2.65 -14.14 12.30
CA ASP A 290 2.49 -13.63 13.68
C ASP A 290 2.64 -12.10 13.75
N LEU A 291 1.90 -11.38 12.90
CA LEU A 291 1.87 -9.92 12.92
C LEU A 291 1.17 -9.40 14.19
N PRO A 292 1.74 -8.39 14.87
CA PRO A 292 1.10 -7.79 16.04
C PRO A 292 -0.25 -7.18 15.70
N ASP A 293 -1.12 -7.11 16.71
CA ASP A 293 -2.44 -6.50 16.59
C ASP A 293 -2.37 -4.98 16.74
N ASN A 294 -1.48 -4.50 17.61
CA ASN A 294 -1.31 -3.09 18.00
C ASN A 294 -2.65 -2.31 18.08
N PRO A 295 -3.50 -2.59 19.09
CA PRO A 295 -4.80 -1.93 19.24
C PRO A 295 -4.70 -0.40 19.22
N PRO A 296 -5.72 0.32 18.70
CA PRO A 296 -5.71 1.78 18.67
C PRO A 296 -5.39 2.38 20.05
N ALA A 297 -4.42 3.28 20.09
CA ALA A 297 -3.89 3.85 21.33
C ALA A 297 -3.40 5.28 21.15
N ALA A 298 -3.41 6.05 22.25
CA ALA A 298 -2.69 7.31 22.36
C ALA A 298 -1.34 7.06 23.04
N LEU A 299 -0.28 7.69 22.52
CA LEU A 299 1.08 7.49 23.00
C LEU A 299 1.65 8.75 23.62
N PHE A 300 2.23 8.60 24.81
CA PHE A 300 2.79 9.69 25.59
C PHE A 300 4.19 9.33 26.08
N THR A 301 5.02 10.33 26.29
CA THR A 301 6.35 10.16 26.86
C THR A 301 6.69 11.34 27.76
N SER A 302 7.46 11.09 28.82
CA SER A 302 8.05 12.17 29.63
C SER A 302 9.40 12.62 29.08
N MET A 303 9.97 11.90 28.11
CA MET A 303 11.26 12.22 27.51
C MET A 303 11.12 13.31 26.45
N THR A 304 12.18 14.10 26.24
CA THR A 304 12.20 15.10 25.16
C THR A 304 12.33 14.42 23.80
N VAL A 305 11.34 14.60 22.92
CA VAL A 305 11.33 14.03 21.57
C VAL A 305 12.38 14.71 20.70
N PHE A 306 13.18 13.94 19.95
CA PHE A 306 14.07 14.48 18.93
C PHE A 306 13.29 14.72 17.63
N GLU A 307 13.30 15.96 17.14
CA GLU A 307 12.70 16.37 15.86
C GLU A 307 11.29 15.79 15.65
N ASN A 308 11.09 15.00 14.60
CA ASN A 308 9.81 14.38 14.24
C ASN A 308 9.75 12.89 14.65
N TYR A 309 10.62 12.39 15.53
CA TYR A 309 10.66 10.99 15.97
C TYR A 309 9.68 10.71 17.12
N GLU A 310 8.41 11.04 16.87
CA GLU A 310 7.32 11.00 17.85
C GLU A 310 7.01 9.58 18.37
N PRO A 311 6.42 9.45 19.57
CA PRO A 311 6.08 8.17 20.18
C PRO A 311 5.28 7.21 19.28
N LEU A 312 4.34 7.75 18.48
CA LEU A 312 3.51 6.97 17.56
C LEU A 312 4.36 6.12 16.59
N LYS A 313 5.54 6.58 16.18
CA LYS A 313 6.39 5.86 15.23
C LYS A 313 6.94 4.53 15.76
N ALA A 314 7.11 4.39 17.07
CA ALA A 314 7.55 3.13 17.69
C ALA A 314 6.44 2.07 17.76
N TYR A 315 5.17 2.49 17.65
CA TYR A 315 4.01 1.61 17.77
C TYR A 315 3.27 1.41 16.44
N SER A 316 3.51 2.28 15.48
CA SER A 316 2.92 2.18 14.15
C SER A 316 3.56 1.05 13.35
N ALA A 317 2.73 0.24 12.70
CA ALA A 317 3.19 -0.72 11.71
C ALA A 317 3.68 -0.04 10.41
N SER A 318 3.44 1.27 10.24
CA SER A 318 3.81 2.05 9.04
C SER A 318 5.30 2.43 8.95
N GLY A 319 6.14 1.89 9.83
CA GLY A 319 7.57 2.16 9.91
C GLY A 319 7.93 3.46 10.64
N GLY A 320 9.19 3.55 11.05
CA GLY A 320 9.73 4.62 11.89
C GLY A 320 10.22 4.08 13.23
N TYR A 321 10.68 4.97 14.11
CA TYR A 321 11.02 4.68 15.49
C TYR A 321 10.83 5.94 16.34
N PHE A 322 10.66 5.76 17.64
CA PHE A 322 10.72 6.87 18.60
C PHE A 322 12.18 7.15 18.93
N TRP A 323 12.56 8.43 19.06
CA TRP A 323 13.89 8.82 19.51
C TRP A 323 13.79 9.93 20.56
N GLY A 324 14.12 9.59 21.80
CA GLY A 324 14.04 10.48 22.96
C GLY A 324 15.42 10.84 23.50
N LYS A 325 15.57 12.07 23.98
CA LYS A 325 16.81 12.56 24.60
C LYS A 325 16.82 12.32 26.11
N ASN A 326 18.00 12.03 26.63
CA ASN A 326 18.34 12.00 28.06
C ASN A 326 17.30 11.27 28.92
N PRO A 327 17.16 9.93 28.78
CA PRO A 327 16.26 9.18 29.61
C PRO A 327 16.79 9.15 31.05
N GLU A 328 16.10 9.85 31.95
CA GLU A 328 16.39 9.89 33.39
C GLU A 328 15.69 8.75 34.14
N ASP A 329 16.13 8.44 35.36
CA ASP A 329 15.42 7.49 36.22
C ASP A 329 13.96 7.95 36.44
N GLY A 330 13.02 7.03 36.26
CA GLY A 330 11.59 7.33 36.31
C GLY A 330 11.01 7.88 35.00
N SER A 331 11.81 8.12 33.95
CA SER A 331 11.28 8.49 32.63
C SER A 331 10.35 7.40 32.08
N THR A 332 9.29 7.81 31.39
CA THR A 332 8.23 6.91 30.92
C THR A 332 7.91 7.09 29.45
N PHE A 333 7.55 5.98 28.82
CA PHE A 333 6.85 5.92 27.55
C PHE A 333 5.56 5.11 27.78
N CYS A 334 4.40 5.71 27.54
CA CYS A 334 3.10 5.16 27.88
C CYS A 334 2.20 5.04 26.65
N ILE A 335 1.65 3.85 26.45
CA ILE A 335 0.62 3.53 25.46
C ILE A 335 -0.70 3.42 26.22
N VAL A 336 -1.67 4.26 25.89
CA VAL A 336 -3.00 4.25 26.50
C VAL A 336 -3.99 3.79 25.43
N PHE A 337 -4.52 2.57 25.57
CA PHE A 337 -5.44 2.03 24.57
C PHE A 337 -6.73 2.85 24.52
N GLN A 338 -7.34 2.98 23.35
CA GLN A 338 -8.68 3.56 23.25
C GLN A 338 -9.69 2.67 23.97
N GLN A 339 -9.67 1.37 23.67
CA GLN A 339 -10.45 0.33 24.34
C GLN A 339 -9.55 -0.60 25.16
N PRO A 340 -9.93 -0.99 26.40
CA PRO A 340 -9.15 -1.95 27.18
C PRO A 340 -9.00 -3.29 26.43
N ALA A 341 -7.79 -3.85 26.42
CA ALA A 341 -7.47 -5.04 25.64
C ALA A 341 -6.90 -6.18 26.49
N ARG A 342 -7.22 -7.43 26.15
CA ARG A 342 -6.63 -8.62 26.78
C ARG A 342 -5.30 -8.94 26.09
N ILE A 343 -4.21 -8.40 26.61
CA ILE A 343 -2.86 -8.61 26.06
C ILE A 343 -2.39 -10.05 26.32
N THR A 344 -1.97 -10.74 25.26
CA THR A 344 -1.39 -12.08 25.33
C THR A 344 0.13 -12.07 25.21
N ARG A 345 0.67 -11.11 24.44
CA ARG A 345 2.12 -10.95 24.24
C ARG A 345 2.48 -9.49 24.03
N VAL A 346 3.64 -9.11 24.55
CA VAL A 346 4.30 -7.85 24.23
C VAL A 346 5.75 -8.14 23.86
N ARG A 347 6.23 -7.50 22.79
CA ARG A 347 7.63 -7.41 22.42
C ARG A 347 7.99 -5.94 22.23
N VAL A 348 9.12 -5.52 22.77
CA VAL A 348 9.69 -4.18 22.58
C VAL A 348 11.14 -4.31 22.19
N ARG A 349 11.52 -3.68 21.09
CA ARG A 349 12.91 -3.59 20.62
C ARG A 349 13.38 -2.15 20.73
N THR A 350 14.54 -1.94 21.33
CA THR A 350 15.19 -0.62 21.46
C THR A 350 16.56 -0.64 20.81
N GLY A 351 17.07 0.54 20.46
CA GLY A 351 18.30 0.70 19.67
C GLY A 351 18.09 0.53 18.16
N SER A 352 19.15 0.75 17.39
CA SER A 352 19.18 0.53 15.94
C SER A 352 20.57 0.06 15.50
N ASP A 353 20.65 -0.57 14.33
CA ASP A 353 21.93 -1.04 13.77
C ASP A 353 22.88 0.12 13.45
N GLU A 354 22.33 1.28 13.08
CA GLU A 354 23.07 2.50 12.78
C GLU A 354 23.57 3.23 14.04
N ARG A 355 22.87 3.08 15.18
CA ARG A 355 23.16 3.76 16.46
C ARG A 355 23.15 2.75 17.60
N GLN A 356 24.21 1.95 17.65
CA GLN A 356 24.34 0.81 18.57
C GLN A 356 24.30 1.16 20.07
N GLY A 357 24.50 2.45 20.44
CA GLY A 357 24.45 2.92 21.83
C GLY A 357 23.07 3.40 22.30
N ASP A 358 22.12 3.64 21.39
CA ASP A 358 20.85 4.31 21.73
C ASP A 358 19.75 3.30 22.13
N PHE A 359 20.10 2.22 22.83
CA PHE A 359 19.14 1.23 23.34
C PHE A 359 18.86 1.44 24.83
N LEU A 360 17.78 0.85 25.34
CA LEU A 360 17.44 0.98 26.76
C LEU A 360 18.36 0.11 27.63
N HIS A 361 19.20 0.75 28.44
CA HIS A 361 20.15 0.05 29.32
C HIS A 361 19.48 -0.59 30.54
N ALA A 362 18.58 0.14 31.21
CA ALA A 362 17.85 -0.35 32.37
C ALA A 362 16.43 0.19 32.40
N GLY A 363 15.46 -0.72 32.27
CA GLY A 363 14.06 -0.39 32.39
C GLY A 363 13.19 -1.61 32.56
N VAL A 364 11.90 -1.35 32.78
CA VAL A 364 10.87 -2.37 32.96
C VAL A 364 9.68 -2.13 32.04
N LEU A 365 9.00 -3.21 31.65
CA LEU A 365 7.68 -3.14 31.05
C LEU A 365 6.61 -3.35 32.13
N GLU A 366 5.61 -2.49 32.16
CA GLU A 366 4.52 -2.50 33.12
C GLU A 366 3.17 -2.47 32.40
N LEU A 367 2.19 -3.23 32.91
CA LEU A 367 0.82 -3.24 32.41
C LEU A 367 -0.09 -2.54 33.40
N GLY A 368 -0.86 -1.58 32.90
CA GLY A 368 -1.57 -0.58 33.66
C GLY A 368 -3.08 -0.66 33.57
N ARG A 369 -3.75 -0.21 34.64
CA ARG A 369 -5.19 -0.06 34.76
C ARG A 369 -5.57 1.20 35.52
N ARG A 370 -6.87 1.51 35.49
CA ARG A 370 -7.48 2.67 36.12
C ARG A 370 -6.89 3.92 35.48
N ARG A 371 -7.26 4.15 34.22
CA ARG A 371 -6.91 5.33 33.43
C ARG A 371 -7.15 6.59 34.27
N ARG A 372 -6.15 7.47 34.30
CA ARG A 372 -6.22 8.74 35.02
C ARG A 372 -7.18 9.70 34.31
N ALA A 373 -7.64 10.71 35.05
CA ALA A 373 -8.55 11.73 34.54
C ALA A 373 -7.97 12.54 33.37
N ASP A 374 -6.64 12.68 33.28
CA ASP A 374 -5.96 13.36 32.17
C ASP A 374 -5.89 12.50 30.89
N GLY A 375 -6.23 11.21 30.97
CA GLY A 375 -6.19 10.26 29.87
C GLY A 375 -4.77 9.90 29.38
N ARG A 376 -3.70 10.33 30.07
CA ARG A 376 -2.30 10.15 29.60
C ARG A 376 -1.56 9.00 30.24
N ASP A 377 -2.06 8.49 31.36
CA ASP A 377 -1.44 7.42 32.12
C ASP A 377 -2.50 6.60 32.88
N CYS A 378 -2.06 5.48 33.44
CA CYS A 378 -2.82 4.67 34.39
C CYS A 378 -2.34 4.94 35.83
N SER A 379 -3.14 4.58 36.84
CA SER A 379 -2.79 4.78 38.26
C SER A 379 -2.29 3.52 38.94
N ALA A 380 -2.60 2.33 38.41
CA ALA A 380 -2.17 1.05 38.96
C ALA A 380 -1.41 0.26 37.90
N TYR A 381 -0.22 -0.23 38.24
CA TYR A 381 0.67 -0.96 37.32
C TYR A 381 1.18 -2.27 37.94
N ILE A 382 1.34 -3.27 37.09
CA ILE A 382 1.98 -4.55 37.41
C ILE A 382 3.23 -4.67 36.53
N THR A 383 4.39 -4.88 37.14
CA THR A 383 5.66 -5.07 36.42
C THR A 383 5.72 -6.46 35.79
N MET A 384 5.93 -6.51 34.48
CA MET A 384 6.00 -7.75 33.70
C MET A 384 7.43 -8.23 33.46
N GLY A 385 8.44 -7.42 33.77
CA GLY A 385 9.85 -7.82 33.71
C GLY A 385 10.75 -6.67 33.28
N THR A 386 12.04 -6.97 33.20
CA THR A 386 13.11 -6.04 32.84
C THR A 386 13.50 -6.20 31.38
N PHE A 387 14.05 -5.13 30.80
CA PHE A 387 14.70 -5.19 29.50
C PHE A 387 16.07 -5.85 29.61
N GLU A 388 16.42 -6.69 28.63
CA GLU A 388 17.74 -7.30 28.50
C GLU A 388 18.37 -6.88 27.17
N LYS A 389 19.49 -6.15 27.24
CA LYS A 389 20.19 -5.62 26.05
C LYS A 389 19.24 -4.91 25.07
N GLY A 390 18.32 -4.12 25.60
CA GLY A 390 17.36 -3.36 24.80
C GLY A 390 16.17 -4.17 24.26
N LEU A 391 16.03 -5.45 24.59
CA LEU A 391 14.89 -6.29 24.22
C LEU A 391 14.02 -6.60 25.45
N PHE A 392 12.71 -6.51 25.27
CA PHE A 392 11.74 -7.14 26.15
C PHE A 392 10.82 -8.01 25.30
N GLU A 393 10.61 -9.27 25.69
CA GLU A 393 9.56 -10.10 25.10
C GLU A 393 8.94 -11.01 26.15
N ARG A 394 7.60 -11.02 26.23
CA ARG A 394 6.87 -11.93 27.11
C ARG A 394 5.56 -12.37 26.48
N ARG A 395 5.29 -13.68 26.54
CA ARG A 395 4.04 -14.35 26.11
C ARG A 395 3.23 -14.81 27.33
N GLY A 396 1.94 -15.12 27.12
CA GLY A 396 1.05 -15.63 28.17
C GLY A 396 0.67 -14.57 29.20
N LEU A 397 0.72 -13.28 28.82
CA LEU A 397 0.47 -12.15 29.73
C LEU A 397 -0.98 -12.14 30.26
N GLU A 398 -1.91 -12.76 29.53
CA GLU A 398 -3.32 -12.85 29.89
C GLU A 398 -3.57 -13.64 31.19
N LYS A 399 -2.61 -14.49 31.60
CA LYS A 399 -2.70 -15.30 32.83
C LYS A 399 -2.19 -14.56 34.06
N GLY A 400 -1.33 -13.56 33.87
CA GLY A 400 -0.65 -12.84 34.96
C GLY A 400 -1.35 -11.54 35.37
N VAL A 401 -2.40 -11.13 34.67
CA VAL A 401 -2.99 -9.80 34.79
C VAL A 401 -4.51 -9.95 34.96
N PRO A 402 -5.12 -9.52 36.09
CA PRO A 402 -6.53 -9.83 36.40
C PRO A 402 -7.57 -9.01 35.61
N GLY A 403 -7.80 -9.34 34.33
CA GLY A 403 -8.72 -8.60 33.42
C GLY A 403 -8.03 -7.73 32.34
N PRO A 404 -8.79 -6.98 31.52
CA PRO A 404 -8.25 -6.17 30.43
C PRO A 404 -7.23 -5.12 30.89
N VAL A 405 -6.29 -4.79 30.01
CA VAL A 405 -5.23 -3.79 30.22
C VAL A 405 -5.66 -2.49 29.55
N GLU A 406 -5.43 -1.37 30.23
CA GLU A 406 -5.74 -0.03 29.70
C GLU A 406 -4.48 0.73 29.26
N CYS A 407 -3.34 0.47 29.91
CA CYS A 407 -2.07 1.10 29.55
C CYS A 407 -0.91 0.09 29.47
N VAL A 408 0.05 0.33 28.58
CA VAL A 408 1.36 -0.33 28.58
C VAL A 408 2.43 0.72 28.78
N ARG A 409 3.29 0.55 29.78
CA ARG A 409 4.31 1.54 30.14
C ARG A 409 5.69 0.93 30.12
N ILE A 410 6.62 1.59 29.43
CA ILE A 410 8.05 1.38 29.56
C ILE A 410 8.53 2.43 30.56
N ARG A 411 9.19 1.99 31.62
CA ARG A 411 9.76 2.89 32.64
C ARG A 411 11.26 2.67 32.76
N VAL A 412 12.01 3.74 32.62
CA VAL A 412 13.45 3.79 32.84
C VAL A 412 13.70 3.65 34.34
N THR A 413 14.58 2.72 34.73
CA THR A 413 14.90 2.43 36.15
C THR A 413 16.30 2.90 36.55
N LYS A 414 17.07 3.40 35.60
CA LYS A 414 18.37 4.03 35.81
C LYS A 414 18.62 4.97 34.64
N GLY A 415 18.98 6.21 34.92
CA GLY A 415 19.29 7.17 33.87
C GLY A 415 20.50 6.75 33.02
N GLN A 416 20.51 7.15 31.76
CA GLN A 416 21.62 6.91 30.82
C GLN A 416 21.95 8.20 30.03
N SER A 417 23.21 8.36 29.62
CA SER A 417 23.67 9.54 28.89
C SER A 417 23.29 9.51 27.41
N GLU A 418 23.21 8.31 26.86
CA GLU A 418 22.82 8.03 25.49
C GLU A 418 21.33 8.30 25.30
N TRP A 419 20.95 8.63 24.07
CA TRP A 419 19.54 8.81 23.73
C TRP A 419 18.86 7.44 23.68
N LEU A 420 17.53 7.43 23.63
CA LEU A 420 16.75 6.21 23.60
C LEU A 420 15.99 6.11 22.29
N ILE A 421 16.34 5.11 21.48
CA ILE A 421 15.55 4.66 20.34
C ILE A 421 14.64 3.52 20.79
N ILE A 422 13.33 3.66 20.59
CA ILE A 422 12.40 2.53 20.63
C ILE A 422 12.04 2.20 19.19
N GLN A 423 12.61 1.10 18.70
CA GLN A 423 12.54 0.68 17.31
C GLN A 423 11.16 0.11 16.96
N SER A 424 10.62 -0.76 17.82
CA SER A 424 9.29 -1.32 17.64
C SER A 424 8.67 -1.72 18.97
N ILE A 425 7.34 -1.58 19.04
CA ILE A 425 6.50 -2.08 20.12
C ILE A 425 5.38 -2.89 19.46
N ASP A 426 5.41 -4.19 19.72
CA ASP A 426 4.52 -5.17 19.12
C ASP A 426 3.64 -5.79 20.23
N ILE A 427 2.33 -5.67 20.09
CA ILE A 427 1.33 -6.13 21.07
C ILE A 427 0.36 -7.08 20.37
N TRP A 428 0.17 -8.25 20.97
CA TRP A 428 -0.85 -9.21 20.58
C TRP A 428 -1.92 -9.30 21.66
N THR A 429 -3.14 -9.49 21.20
CA THR A 429 -4.35 -9.52 22.02
C THR A 429 -5.09 -10.83 21.81
N ALA A 430 -5.87 -11.24 22.81
CA ALA A 430 -6.84 -12.30 22.63
C ALA A 430 -8.03 -11.73 21.84
N ALA A 431 -8.54 -12.47 20.87
CA ALA A 431 -9.81 -12.13 20.23
C ALA A 431 -10.90 -12.10 21.30
N ASP A 432 -11.74 -11.06 21.26
CA ASP A 432 -12.96 -11.04 22.08
C ASP A 432 -13.87 -12.17 21.58
N SER A 433 -14.02 -13.20 22.42
CA SER A 433 -14.90 -14.35 22.21
C SER A 433 -16.36 -13.99 22.36
#